data_AF-A0A087D9I3-F1
#
_entry.id   AF-A0A087D9I3-F1
#
_cell.length_a   1.000
_cell.length_b   1.000
_cell.length_c   1.000
_cell.angle_alpha   90.00
_cell.angle_beta   90.00
_cell.angle_gamma   90.00
#
_symmetry.space_group_name_H-M   'P 1'
#
loop_
_entity.id
_entity.type
_entity.pdbx_description
1 polymer ?
#
loop_
_entity_poly.entity_id
_entity_poly.type
_entity_poly.pdbx_seq_one_letter_code
_entity_poly.pdbx_strand_id
1 'polypeptide(L)'
;MLRVPLPNMMLRIDSDRLQTKLQERREFIGFVSKATHGVALVEGFFLILSAFTAGLPSWLAMALGFVAVMVTLYSLVGLIITWRKGYNAEELYQELKDMDRTEKHSSIIAINDGNRYLLYHDRQWGCDFFPNHATADNETENVRLLSDYLSTGFDIPKDDFTLIRVTDETHEKYSTEHEENRVYDYTLYKAHIKRMPDAWRSERFHVDSKDCRWMTCDEMLSDETIRRINHDVVSMVRDHA
;
A
#
# COMPACT_ATOMS: atom_id res chain seq x y z
N MET A 1 4.94 -25.19 8.65
CA MET A 1 4.57 -23.75 8.76
C MET A 1 4.23 -23.28 7.35
N LEU A 2 2.94 -23.21 7.01
CA LEU A 2 2.48 -22.73 5.70
C LEU A 2 2.63 -21.21 5.70
N ARG A 3 3.46 -20.70 4.79
CA ARG A 3 3.61 -19.26 4.53
C ARG A 3 2.30 -18.80 3.89
N VAL A 4 1.47 -18.09 4.66
CA VAL A 4 0.30 -17.40 4.12
C VAL A 4 0.82 -16.42 3.06
N PRO A 5 0.32 -16.43 1.81
CA PRO A 5 0.73 -15.46 0.81
C PRO A 5 0.37 -14.08 1.35
N LEU A 6 1.31 -13.14 1.30
CA LEU A 6 0.95 -11.73 1.41
C LEU A 6 -0.04 -11.44 0.27
N PRO A 7 -1.10 -10.65 0.53
CA PRO A 7 -1.97 -10.15 -0.52
C PRO A 7 -1.12 -9.46 -1.58
N ASN A 8 -1.45 -9.64 -2.86
CA ASN A 8 -0.74 -8.99 -3.95
C ASN A 8 -1.03 -7.48 -3.93
N MET A 9 -0.26 -6.72 -3.14
CA MET A 9 -0.22 -5.27 -3.23
C MET A 9 0.56 -4.90 -4.50
N MET A 10 -0.13 -4.37 -5.51
CA MET A 10 0.46 -3.97 -6.77
C MET A 10 0.78 -2.47 -6.74
N LEU A 11 2.05 -2.12 -6.56
CA LEU A 11 2.50 -0.73 -6.66
C LEU A 11 2.40 -0.27 -8.13
N ARG A 12 1.61 0.76 -8.41
CA ARG A 12 1.42 1.34 -9.75
C ARG A 12 2.31 2.57 -9.89
N ILE A 13 3.55 2.32 -10.30
CA ILE A 13 4.58 3.35 -10.45
C ILE A 13 4.80 3.62 -11.94
N ASP A 14 4.81 4.90 -12.30
CA ASP A 14 5.21 5.37 -13.63
C ASP A 14 6.66 5.01 -13.94
N SER A 15 6.90 4.41 -15.10
CA SER A 15 8.24 3.93 -15.46
C SER A 15 9.25 5.05 -15.60
N ASP A 16 8.87 6.23 -16.09
CA ASP A 16 9.78 7.36 -16.26
C ASP A 16 10.13 7.98 -14.90
N ARG A 17 9.14 8.09 -14.00
CA ARG A 17 9.40 8.52 -12.61
C ARG A 17 10.27 7.50 -11.87
N LEU A 18 9.98 6.21 -12.01
CA LEU A 18 10.77 5.12 -11.42
C LEU A 18 12.20 5.18 -11.92
N GLN A 19 12.40 5.30 -13.23
CA GLN A 19 13.72 5.39 -13.82
C GLN A 19 14.47 6.63 -13.34
N THR A 20 13.81 7.78 -13.27
CA THR A 20 14.38 9.02 -12.72
C THR A 20 14.83 8.82 -11.28
N LYS A 21 13.96 8.26 -10.42
CA LYS A 21 14.28 8.01 -9.01
C LYS A 21 15.43 7.02 -8.84
N LEU A 22 15.44 5.94 -9.60
CA LEU A 22 16.53 4.96 -9.59
C LEU A 22 17.84 5.56 -10.11
N GLN A 23 17.78 6.48 -11.07
CA GLN A 23 18.96 7.22 -11.54
C GLN A 23 19.49 8.19 -10.47
N GLU A 24 18.63 8.96 -9.80
CA GLU A 24 19.00 9.82 -8.66
C GLU A 24 19.67 9.02 -7.53
N ARG A 25 19.22 7.77 -7.33
CA ARG A 25 19.71 6.86 -6.28
C ARG A 25 20.76 5.87 -6.77
N ARG A 26 21.19 5.93 -8.05
CA ARG A 26 22.08 4.94 -8.68
C ARG A 26 23.38 4.73 -7.91
N GLU A 27 23.96 5.82 -7.39
CA GLU A 27 25.20 5.74 -6.64
C GLU A 27 25.03 5.07 -5.27
N PHE A 28 23.81 4.96 -4.75
CA PHE A 28 23.52 4.39 -3.43
C PHE A 28 23.03 2.94 -3.52
N ILE A 29 22.49 2.54 -4.67
CA ILE A 29 22.00 1.20 -4.95
C ILE A 29 23.20 0.29 -5.29
N GLY A 30 23.41 -0.77 -4.51
CA GLY A 30 24.47 -1.76 -4.76
C GLY A 30 25.74 -1.60 -3.93
N PHE A 31 25.79 -0.70 -2.94
CA PHE A 31 26.86 -0.74 -1.94
C PHE A 31 26.74 -1.99 -1.07
N VAL A 32 27.84 -2.73 -0.96
CA VAL A 32 27.93 -3.96 -0.18
C VAL A 32 27.65 -3.66 1.30
N SER A 33 27.02 -4.60 2.02
CA SER A 33 26.59 -4.38 3.40
C SER A 33 27.72 -3.86 4.31
N LYS A 34 27.37 -3.12 5.36
CA LYS A 34 28.33 -2.64 6.39
C LYS A 34 29.20 -3.77 6.94
N ALA A 35 28.63 -4.96 7.09
CA ALA A 35 29.34 -6.16 7.55
C ALA A 35 30.44 -6.59 6.57
N THR A 36 30.20 -6.53 5.27
CA THR A 36 31.17 -6.96 4.25
C THR A 36 32.36 -6.02 4.14
N HIS A 37 32.12 -4.70 4.20
CA HIS A 37 33.23 -3.74 4.28
C HIS A 37 34.02 -3.87 5.60
N GLY A 38 33.35 -4.22 6.70
CA GLY A 38 33.99 -4.51 7.98
C GLY A 38 34.90 -5.75 7.92
N VAL A 39 34.44 -6.83 7.31
CA VAL A 39 35.24 -8.06 7.10
C VAL A 39 36.45 -7.77 6.21
N ALA A 40 36.25 -7.06 5.08
CA ALA A 40 37.33 -6.73 4.15
C ALA A 40 38.43 -5.84 4.78
N LEU A 41 38.08 -4.98 5.76
CA LEU A 41 39.07 -4.19 6.51
C LEU A 41 39.95 -5.06 7.42
N VAL A 42 39.33 -6.01 8.11
CA VAL A 42 40.05 -6.95 8.99
C VAL A 42 40.96 -7.84 8.15
N GLU A 43 40.46 -8.40 7.06
CA GLU A 43 41.24 -9.20 6.12
C GLU A 43 42.38 -8.40 5.49
N GLY A 44 42.13 -7.17 5.07
CA GLY A 44 43.15 -6.26 4.53
C GLY A 44 44.28 -5.99 5.51
N PHE A 45 43.96 -5.75 6.79
CA PHE A 45 44.95 -5.58 7.86
C PHE A 45 45.81 -6.85 8.05
N PHE A 46 45.18 -8.03 8.08
CA PHE A 46 45.91 -9.29 8.19
C PHE A 46 46.79 -9.57 6.96
N LEU A 47 46.32 -9.26 5.76
CA LEU A 47 47.10 -9.42 4.53
C LEU A 47 48.35 -8.52 4.51
N ILE A 48 48.23 -7.27 5.00
CA ILE A 48 49.39 -6.39 5.17
C ILE A 48 50.39 -7.01 6.14
N LEU A 49 49.94 -7.49 7.31
CA LEU A 49 50.82 -8.10 8.30
C LEU A 49 51.50 -9.37 7.76
N SER A 50 50.75 -10.22 7.06
CA SER A 50 51.27 -11.44 6.43
C SER A 50 52.29 -11.14 5.34
N ALA A 51 52.09 -10.11 4.52
CA ALA A 51 53.03 -9.73 3.46
C ALA A 51 54.44 -9.42 4.01
N PHE A 52 54.53 -8.83 5.21
CA PHE A 52 55.80 -8.46 5.83
C PHE A 52 56.38 -9.48 6.82
N THR A 53 55.62 -10.54 7.16
CA THR A 53 56.06 -11.58 8.11
C THR A 53 56.29 -12.95 7.47
N ALA A 54 55.83 -13.16 6.24
CA ALA A 54 55.90 -14.43 5.53
C ALA A 54 57.30 -14.81 4.96
N GLY A 55 58.35 -14.02 5.24
CA GLY A 55 59.71 -14.31 4.74
C GLY A 55 59.86 -14.19 3.23
N LEU A 56 58.99 -13.43 2.57
CA LEU A 56 59.01 -13.22 1.12
C LEU A 56 60.19 -12.32 0.70
N PRO A 57 60.67 -12.42 -0.56
CA PRO A 57 61.62 -11.46 -1.12
C PRO A 57 61.07 -10.03 -1.01
N SER A 58 61.93 -9.08 -0.65
CA SER A 58 61.51 -7.71 -0.30
C SER A 58 60.68 -7.01 -1.37
N TRP A 59 60.99 -7.21 -2.66
CA TRP A 59 60.23 -6.62 -3.76
C TRP A 59 58.79 -7.16 -3.85
N LEU A 60 58.61 -8.46 -3.57
CA LEU A 60 57.30 -9.13 -3.61
C LEU A 60 56.47 -8.77 -2.37
N ALA A 61 57.10 -8.72 -1.19
CA ALA A 61 56.47 -8.24 0.04
C ALA A 61 55.96 -6.80 -0.11
N MET A 62 56.76 -5.92 -0.72
CA MET A 62 56.35 -4.53 -1.01
C MET A 62 55.18 -4.47 -2.00
N ALA A 63 55.22 -5.24 -3.09
CA ALA A 63 54.14 -5.25 -4.07
C ALA A 63 52.81 -5.75 -3.48
N LEU A 64 52.83 -6.86 -2.74
CA LEU A 64 51.63 -7.40 -2.08
C LEU A 64 51.12 -6.48 -0.97
N GLY A 65 52.03 -5.91 -0.16
CA GLY A 65 51.69 -4.93 0.85
C GLY A 65 51.00 -3.70 0.25
N PHE A 66 51.48 -3.20 -0.89
CA PHE A 66 50.87 -2.07 -1.59
C PHE A 66 49.45 -2.39 -2.08
N VAL A 67 49.23 -3.55 -2.69
CA VAL A 67 47.89 -3.99 -3.12
C VAL A 67 46.96 -4.14 -1.93
N ALA A 68 47.42 -4.76 -0.84
CA ALA A 68 46.62 -4.93 0.38
C ALA A 68 46.23 -3.58 1.01
N VAL A 69 47.14 -2.60 1.02
CA VAL A 69 46.85 -1.22 1.45
C VAL A 69 45.77 -0.59 0.58
N MET A 70 45.86 -0.70 -0.75
CA MET A 70 44.86 -0.14 -1.67
C MET A 70 43.47 -0.74 -1.47
N VAL A 71 43.37 -2.07 -1.30
CA VAL A 71 42.09 -2.76 -1.02
C VAL A 71 41.53 -2.36 0.34
N THR A 72 42.39 -2.22 1.36
CA THR A 72 41.99 -1.77 2.71
C THR A 72 41.47 -0.34 2.69
N LEU A 73 42.15 0.57 1.98
CA LEU A 73 41.72 1.97 1.82
C LEU A 73 40.40 2.07 1.06
N TYR A 74 40.22 1.30 -0.01
CA TYR A 74 38.95 1.22 -0.74
C TYR A 74 37.81 0.74 0.18
N SER A 75 38.07 -0.29 0.99
CA SER A 75 37.10 -0.83 1.95
C SER A 75 36.78 0.17 3.06
N LEU A 76 37.75 0.96 3.51
CA LEU A 76 37.56 2.03 4.50
C LEU A 76 36.69 3.15 3.96
N VAL A 77 36.96 3.60 2.73
CA VAL A 77 36.15 4.62 2.05
C VAL A 77 34.72 4.11 1.84
N GLY A 78 34.56 2.86 1.38
CA GLY A 78 33.26 2.21 1.25
C GLY A 78 32.50 2.15 2.58
N LEU A 79 33.17 1.75 3.67
CA LEU A 79 32.56 1.72 5.00
C LEU A 79 32.10 3.11 5.45
N ILE A 80 32.94 4.15 5.28
CA ILE A 80 32.59 5.54 5.63
C ILE A 80 31.39 6.03 4.83
N ILE A 81 31.36 5.74 3.52
CA ILE A 81 30.24 6.08 2.63
C ILE A 81 28.96 5.38 3.13
N THR A 82 28.99 4.07 3.35
CA THR A 82 27.81 3.30 3.80
C THR A 82 27.36 3.69 5.21
N TRP A 83 28.29 4.07 6.09
CA TRP A 83 27.97 4.55 7.45
C TRP A 83 27.36 5.94 7.43
N ARG A 84 27.81 6.82 6.53
CA ARG A 84 27.28 8.18 6.37
C ARG A 84 26.01 8.25 5.50
N LYS A 85 25.80 7.32 4.58
CA LYS A 85 24.76 7.43 3.54
C LYS A 85 23.53 6.54 3.71
N GLY A 86 23.50 5.57 4.64
CA GLY A 86 22.27 4.93 5.18
C GLY A 86 21.37 4.10 4.25
N TYR A 87 21.38 4.40 2.96
CA TYR A 87 20.45 3.91 1.96
C TYR A 87 20.52 2.41 1.80
N ASN A 88 19.38 1.76 2.03
CA ASN A 88 19.23 0.31 2.03
C ASN A 88 17.92 -0.09 1.36
N ALA A 89 17.69 -1.39 1.21
CA ALA A 89 16.52 -1.91 0.49
C ALA A 89 15.19 -1.48 1.10
N GLU A 90 15.11 -1.29 2.42
CA GLU A 90 13.89 -0.81 3.08
C GLU A 90 13.62 0.65 2.73
N GLU A 91 14.64 1.50 2.77
CA GLU A 91 14.51 2.91 2.38
C GLU A 91 14.11 3.07 0.90
N LEU A 92 14.71 2.27 0.00
CA LEU A 92 14.31 2.22 -1.40
C LEU A 92 12.85 1.74 -1.53
N TYR A 93 12.45 0.69 -0.82
CA TYR A 93 11.09 0.19 -0.86
C TYR A 93 10.07 1.23 -0.40
N GLN A 94 10.34 1.95 0.71
CA GLN A 94 9.48 3.03 1.17
C GLN A 94 9.41 4.18 0.16
N GLU A 95 10.54 4.58 -0.45
CA GLU A 95 10.54 5.59 -1.52
C GLU A 95 9.74 5.15 -2.75
N LEU A 96 9.78 3.87 -3.11
CA LEU A 96 8.98 3.31 -4.20
C LEU A 96 7.49 3.26 -3.84
N LYS A 97 7.18 2.93 -2.59
CA LYS A 97 5.81 2.95 -2.07
C LYS A 97 5.22 4.37 -2.08
N ASP A 98 6.01 5.39 -1.73
CA ASP A 98 5.61 6.81 -1.80
C ASP A 98 5.39 7.30 -3.25
N MET A 99 5.88 6.56 -4.25
CA MET A 99 5.67 6.85 -5.66
C MET A 99 4.45 6.13 -6.25
N ASP A 100 3.79 5.28 -5.48
CA ASP A 100 2.60 4.57 -5.91
C ASP A 100 1.48 5.57 -6.25
N ARG A 101 0.94 5.47 -7.47
CA ARG A 101 -0.21 6.28 -7.90
C ARG A 101 -1.54 5.74 -7.39
N THR A 102 -1.52 4.62 -6.67
CA THR A 102 -2.72 4.07 -6.06
C THR A 102 -3.11 4.92 -4.86
N GLU A 103 -4.13 5.74 -5.06
CA GLU A 103 -4.56 6.75 -4.11
C GLU A 103 -5.25 6.16 -2.90
N LYS A 104 -6.14 5.20 -3.16
CA LYS A 104 -6.93 4.53 -2.16
C LYS A 104 -7.20 3.09 -2.59
N HIS A 105 -6.95 2.18 -1.66
CA HIS A 105 -7.60 0.88 -1.64
C HIS A 105 -8.83 0.99 -0.75
N SER A 106 -10.01 0.83 -1.34
CA SER A 106 -11.28 0.99 -0.61
C SER A 106 -12.17 -0.23 -0.76
N SER A 107 -12.54 -0.80 0.37
CA SER A 107 -13.54 -1.85 0.46
C SER A 107 -14.92 -1.20 0.44
N ILE A 108 -15.70 -1.47 -0.60
CA ILE A 108 -17.08 -1.01 -0.75
C ILE A 108 -18.01 -2.11 -0.26
N ILE A 109 -19.02 -1.76 0.54
CA ILE A 109 -19.99 -2.72 1.05
C ILE A 109 -21.38 -2.42 0.47
N ALA A 110 -21.83 -3.27 -0.44
CA ALA A 110 -23.19 -3.26 -0.93
C ALA A 110 -24.14 -3.92 0.08
N ILE A 111 -25.07 -3.12 0.61
CA ILE A 111 -26.14 -3.56 1.50
C ILE A 111 -27.44 -3.19 0.82
N ASN A 112 -28.31 -4.17 0.52
CA ASN A 112 -29.58 -3.92 -0.15
C ASN A 112 -30.80 -4.37 0.66
N ASP A 113 -31.94 -3.72 0.41
CA ASP A 113 -33.25 -4.06 0.97
C ASP A 113 -34.24 -4.58 -0.09
N GLY A 114 -33.69 -5.13 -1.18
CA GLY A 114 -34.41 -5.44 -2.40
C GLY A 114 -33.66 -4.86 -3.60
N ASN A 115 -34.18 -3.79 -4.19
CA ASN A 115 -33.57 -3.08 -5.32
C ASN A 115 -32.87 -1.78 -4.94
N ARG A 116 -32.92 -1.36 -3.67
CA ARG A 116 -32.22 -0.17 -3.17
C ARG A 116 -31.04 -0.57 -2.32
N TYR A 117 -30.07 0.32 -2.26
CA TYR A 117 -28.84 0.19 -1.50
C TYR A 117 -28.73 1.24 -0.42
N LEU A 118 -28.14 0.85 0.70
CA LEU A 118 -27.83 1.75 1.79
C LEU A 118 -26.70 2.70 1.37
N LEU A 119 -26.92 3.99 1.55
CA LEU A 119 -25.92 5.03 1.43
C LEU A 119 -25.86 5.86 2.72
N TYR A 120 -24.69 6.45 2.99
CA TYR A 120 -24.53 7.49 3.99
C TYR A 120 -24.04 8.79 3.34
N HIS A 121 -24.45 9.94 3.90
CA HIS A 121 -24.02 11.25 3.46
C HIS A 121 -22.65 11.61 4.04
N ASP A 122 -21.67 11.82 3.17
CA ASP A 122 -20.37 12.36 3.55
C ASP A 122 -20.38 13.88 3.41
N ARG A 123 -20.20 14.58 4.53
CA ARG A 123 -20.27 16.05 4.59
C ARG A 123 -19.05 16.73 3.97
N GLN A 124 -17.89 16.08 3.94
CA GLN A 124 -16.67 16.64 3.36
C GLN A 124 -16.78 16.65 1.83
N TRP A 125 -17.32 15.59 1.26
CA TRP A 125 -17.53 15.46 -0.18
C TRP A 125 -18.87 16.03 -0.65
N GLY A 126 -19.80 16.27 0.28
CA GLY A 126 -21.17 16.69 -0.05
C GLY A 126 -21.90 15.67 -0.92
N CYS A 127 -21.61 14.38 -0.72
CA CYS A 127 -22.08 13.29 -1.59
C CYS A 127 -22.48 12.07 -0.77
N ASP A 128 -23.42 11.29 -1.28
CA ASP A 128 -23.82 10.02 -0.67
C ASP A 128 -22.95 8.89 -1.21
N PHE A 129 -22.47 8.04 -0.32
CA PHE A 129 -21.60 6.90 -0.63
C PHE A 129 -22.18 5.62 -0.08
N PHE A 130 -21.88 4.50 -0.73
CA PHE A 130 -22.00 3.19 -0.11
C PHE A 130 -21.12 3.14 1.15
N PRO A 131 -21.50 2.38 2.19
CA PRO A 131 -20.62 2.07 3.30
C PRO A 131 -19.27 1.60 2.77
N ASN A 132 -18.20 2.28 3.17
CA ASN A 132 -16.86 2.02 2.67
C ASN A 132 -15.82 2.19 3.77
N HIS A 133 -14.71 1.46 3.64
CA HIS A 133 -13.59 1.50 4.57
C HIS A 133 -12.29 1.30 3.81
N ALA A 134 -11.17 1.78 4.35
CA ALA A 134 -9.86 1.45 3.81
C ALA A 134 -9.66 -0.08 3.78
N THR A 135 -9.18 -0.61 2.66
CA THR A 135 -8.89 -2.04 2.52
C THR A 135 -7.65 -2.38 3.33
N ALA A 136 -7.76 -3.34 4.23
CA ALA A 136 -6.60 -3.92 4.89
C ALA A 136 -5.93 -4.94 3.96
N ASP A 137 -4.62 -5.07 4.11
CA ASP A 137 -3.83 -6.03 3.33
C ASP A 137 -4.44 -7.43 3.48
N ASN A 138 -4.54 -7.96 4.70
CA ASN A 138 -5.01 -9.32 4.93
C ASN A 138 -6.55 -9.44 4.83
N GLU A 139 -7.06 -10.35 4.00
CA GLU A 139 -8.51 -10.57 3.81
C GLU A 139 -9.27 -10.86 5.12
N THR A 140 -8.73 -11.73 5.98
CA THR A 140 -9.37 -12.06 7.26
C THR A 140 -9.44 -10.84 8.18
N GLU A 141 -8.39 -10.03 8.19
CA GLU A 141 -8.36 -8.76 8.92
C GLU A 141 -9.31 -7.73 8.30
N ASN A 142 -9.34 -7.63 6.97
CA ASN A 142 -10.23 -6.73 6.24
C ASN A 142 -11.69 -7.04 6.57
N VAL A 143 -12.12 -8.31 6.47
CA VAL A 143 -13.49 -8.72 6.83
C VAL A 143 -13.79 -8.43 8.30
N ARG A 144 -12.84 -8.60 9.21
CA ARG A 144 -13.00 -8.23 10.62
C ARG A 144 -13.24 -6.73 10.78
N LEU A 145 -12.42 -5.89 10.13
CA LEU A 145 -12.54 -4.43 10.18
C LEU A 145 -13.86 -3.95 9.56
N LEU A 146 -14.28 -4.52 8.43
CA LEU A 146 -15.57 -4.21 7.81
C LEU A 146 -16.73 -4.59 8.73
N SER A 147 -16.64 -5.74 9.40
CA SER A 147 -17.66 -6.18 10.36
C SER A 147 -17.73 -5.26 11.58
N ASP A 148 -16.56 -4.83 12.09
CA ASP A 148 -16.46 -3.86 13.18
C ASP A 148 -17.04 -2.49 12.76
N TYR A 149 -16.70 -2.03 11.55
CA TYR A 149 -17.19 -0.78 10.97
C TYR A 149 -18.71 -0.78 10.78
N LEU A 150 -19.31 -1.84 10.23
CA LEU A 150 -20.76 -1.93 10.13
C LEU A 150 -21.42 -1.98 11.50
N SER A 151 -20.86 -2.78 12.41
CA SER A 151 -21.47 -2.96 13.72
C SER A 151 -21.45 -1.72 14.58
N THR A 152 -20.35 -0.96 14.56
CA THR A 152 -20.22 0.27 15.34
C THR A 152 -20.76 1.48 14.60
N GLY A 153 -20.52 1.58 13.29
CA GLY A 153 -20.82 2.75 12.49
C GLY A 153 -22.23 2.80 11.90
N PHE A 154 -22.93 1.66 11.85
CA PHE A 154 -24.30 1.53 11.34
C PHE A 154 -25.24 0.76 12.29
N ASP A 155 -24.79 0.47 13.51
CA ASP A 155 -25.58 -0.13 14.59
C ASP A 155 -26.30 -1.43 14.19
N ILE A 156 -25.58 -2.31 13.48
CA ILE A 156 -26.06 -3.65 13.14
C ILE A 156 -25.22 -4.72 13.86
N PRO A 157 -25.82 -5.60 14.70
CA PRO A 157 -25.06 -6.65 15.37
C PRO A 157 -24.30 -7.56 14.39
N LYS A 158 -23.07 -7.95 14.72
CA LYS A 158 -22.23 -8.80 13.85
C LYS A 158 -22.89 -10.13 13.49
N ASP A 159 -23.69 -10.68 14.39
CA ASP A 159 -24.41 -11.94 14.16
C ASP A 159 -25.58 -11.78 13.18
N ASP A 160 -26.06 -10.55 12.95
CA ASP A 160 -27.21 -10.22 12.12
C ASP A 160 -26.86 -9.95 10.65
N PHE A 161 -25.59 -10.13 10.26
CA PHE A 161 -25.19 -10.12 8.85
C PHE A 161 -24.08 -11.14 8.54
N THR A 162 -23.77 -11.28 7.25
CA THR A 162 -22.52 -11.89 6.76
C THR A 162 -21.97 -11.05 5.61
N LEU A 163 -20.64 -11.05 5.43
CA LEU A 163 -19.97 -10.39 4.33
C LEU A 163 -19.42 -11.42 3.35
N ILE A 164 -19.63 -11.18 2.06
CA ILE A 164 -19.07 -12.00 0.97
C ILE A 164 -18.35 -11.07 0.01
N ARG A 165 -17.09 -11.38 -0.30
CA ARG A 165 -16.32 -10.69 -1.34
C ARG A 165 -16.88 -11.04 -2.71
N VAL A 166 -17.13 -10.02 -3.53
CA VAL A 166 -17.78 -10.14 -4.84
C VAL A 166 -16.75 -10.03 -5.97
N THR A 167 -16.07 -8.89 -6.06
CA THR A 167 -15.11 -8.60 -7.14
C THR A 167 -14.12 -7.52 -6.72
N ASP A 168 -13.11 -7.28 -7.55
CA ASP A 168 -12.21 -6.14 -7.48
C ASP A 168 -12.25 -5.38 -8.79
N GLU A 169 -12.23 -4.05 -8.73
CA GLU A 169 -12.09 -3.19 -9.90
C GLU A 169 -11.08 -2.08 -9.65
N THR A 170 -10.28 -1.80 -10.67
CA THR A 170 -9.37 -0.66 -10.67
C THR A 170 -9.89 0.41 -11.64
N HIS A 171 -10.00 1.64 -11.16
CA HIS A 171 -10.39 2.80 -11.95
C HIS A 171 -9.32 3.90 -11.88
N GLU A 172 -9.06 4.56 -13.00
CA GLU A 172 -8.17 5.74 -13.04
C GLU A 172 -9.04 7.00 -13.15
N LYS A 173 -8.84 7.95 -12.25
CA LYS A 173 -9.54 9.23 -12.24
C LYS A 173 -8.55 10.38 -12.13
N TYR A 174 -8.85 11.47 -12.83
CA TYR A 174 -8.13 12.71 -12.60
C TYR A 174 -8.47 13.27 -11.22
N SER A 175 -7.48 13.39 -10.35
CA SER A 175 -7.63 14.05 -9.06
C SER A 175 -7.42 15.54 -9.23
N THR A 176 -8.48 16.34 -9.04
CA THR A 176 -8.36 17.80 -9.08
C THR A 176 -7.55 18.37 -7.91
N GLU A 177 -7.49 17.66 -6.78
CA GLU A 177 -6.69 18.06 -5.61
C GLU A 177 -5.19 17.93 -5.88
N HIS A 178 -4.79 16.95 -6.69
CA HIS A 178 -3.39 16.62 -6.94
C HIS A 178 -2.92 16.90 -8.35
N GLU A 179 -3.81 17.41 -9.21
CA GLU A 179 -3.56 17.74 -10.62
C GLU A 179 -2.92 16.59 -11.42
N GLU A 180 -3.24 15.35 -11.06
CA GLU A 180 -2.72 14.15 -11.72
C GLU A 180 -3.78 13.04 -11.77
N ASN A 181 -3.61 12.10 -12.71
CA ASN A 181 -4.40 10.88 -12.70
C ASN A 181 -3.98 9.98 -11.53
N ARG A 182 -4.98 9.53 -10.78
CA ARG A 182 -4.83 8.66 -9.64
C ARG A 182 -5.64 7.40 -9.82
N VAL A 183 -5.09 6.31 -9.30
CA VAL A 183 -5.68 4.98 -9.42
C VAL A 183 -6.42 4.65 -8.13
N TYR A 184 -7.65 4.19 -8.27
CA TYR A 184 -8.51 3.76 -7.18
C TYR A 184 -8.76 2.27 -7.35
N ASP A 185 -8.40 1.50 -6.32
CA ASP A 185 -8.67 0.08 -6.26
C ASP A 185 -9.84 -0.15 -5.32
N TYR A 186 -10.92 -0.71 -5.85
CA TYR A 186 -12.11 -1.04 -5.09
C TYR A 186 -12.23 -2.55 -4.94
N THR A 187 -12.45 -3.00 -3.71
CA THR A 187 -12.90 -4.37 -3.43
C THR A 187 -14.36 -4.32 -3.02
N LEU A 188 -15.23 -4.95 -3.81
CA LEU A 188 -16.66 -4.99 -3.52
C LEU A 188 -16.99 -6.18 -2.61
N TYR A 189 -17.68 -5.89 -1.52
CA TYR A 189 -18.32 -6.86 -0.64
C TYR A 189 -19.83 -6.69 -0.70
N LYS A 190 -20.55 -7.80 -0.54
CA LYS A 190 -22.00 -7.81 -0.32
C LYS A 190 -22.29 -8.22 1.11
N ALA A 191 -23.06 -7.39 1.82
CA ALA A 191 -23.58 -7.76 3.13
C ALA A 191 -24.96 -8.41 2.99
N HIS A 192 -25.09 -9.63 3.47
CA HIS A 192 -26.37 -10.31 3.59
C HIS A 192 -26.93 -10.05 4.99
N ILE A 193 -27.98 -9.23 5.06
CA ILE A 193 -28.64 -8.89 6.33
C ILE A 193 -29.61 -10.01 6.71
N LYS A 194 -29.33 -10.69 7.82
CA LYS A 194 -30.20 -11.72 8.39
C LYS A 194 -31.35 -11.09 9.17
N ARG A 195 -31.07 -10.01 9.89
CA ARG A 195 -32.06 -9.25 10.66
C ARG A 195 -31.81 -7.76 10.47
N MET A 196 -32.77 -7.10 9.86
CA MET A 196 -32.71 -5.66 9.59
C MET A 196 -32.96 -4.88 10.89
N PRO A 197 -32.09 -3.91 11.27
CA PRO A 197 -32.38 -2.99 12.36
C PRO A 197 -33.66 -2.18 12.09
N ASP A 198 -34.45 -1.88 13.12
CA ASP A 198 -35.72 -1.18 12.93
C ASP A 198 -35.54 0.24 12.36
N ALA A 199 -34.46 0.92 12.73
CA ALA A 199 -34.11 2.24 12.18
C ALA A 199 -33.92 2.23 10.66
N TRP A 200 -33.42 1.13 10.10
CA TRP A 200 -33.13 1.00 8.67
C TRP A 200 -34.41 0.79 7.83
N ARG A 201 -35.57 0.57 8.45
CA ARG A 201 -36.83 0.35 7.72
C ARG A 201 -37.40 1.62 7.09
N SER A 202 -36.97 2.79 7.55
CA SER A 202 -37.34 4.08 6.97
C SER A 202 -36.48 4.40 5.75
N GLU A 203 -37.03 5.12 4.78
CA GLU A 203 -36.28 5.54 3.57
C GLU A 203 -35.04 6.38 3.88
N ARG A 204 -35.14 7.19 4.94
CA ARG A 204 -34.07 7.99 5.51
C ARG A 204 -34.03 7.78 7.01
N PHE A 205 -32.85 7.70 7.56
CA PHE A 205 -32.65 7.48 8.98
C PHE A 205 -31.27 7.97 9.42
N HIS A 206 -31.07 8.13 10.72
CA HIS A 206 -29.82 8.58 11.29
C HIS A 206 -29.28 7.49 12.22
N VAL A 207 -28.01 7.13 12.05
CA VAL A 207 -27.31 6.18 12.94
C VAL A 207 -25.95 6.73 13.30
N ASP A 208 -25.67 6.77 14.60
CA ASP A 208 -24.44 7.36 15.15
C ASP A 208 -24.23 8.81 14.67
N SER A 209 -23.33 9.01 13.71
CA SER A 209 -22.95 10.30 13.14
C SER A 209 -23.36 10.43 11.67
N LYS A 210 -24.09 9.45 11.13
CA LYS A 210 -24.37 9.29 9.70
C LYS A 210 -25.83 9.54 9.40
N ASP A 211 -26.06 10.39 8.42
CA ASP A 211 -27.34 10.55 7.76
C ASP A 211 -27.41 9.53 6.62
N CYS A 212 -28.33 8.57 6.73
CA CYS A 212 -28.44 7.43 5.82
C CYS A 212 -29.70 7.50 4.97
N ARG A 213 -29.63 6.94 3.76
CA ARG A 213 -30.79 6.77 2.87
C ARG A 213 -30.69 5.53 2.01
N TRP A 214 -31.83 5.04 1.56
CA TRP A 214 -31.92 3.98 0.55
C TRP A 214 -32.10 4.58 -0.85
N MET A 215 -31.33 4.09 -1.83
CA MET A 215 -31.49 4.45 -3.25
C MET A 215 -31.26 3.27 -4.18
N THR A 216 -31.98 3.22 -5.29
CA THR A 216 -31.65 2.38 -6.44
C THR A 216 -30.41 2.90 -7.17
N CYS A 217 -29.69 2.03 -7.89
CA CYS A 217 -28.57 2.45 -8.72
C CYS A 217 -29.00 3.46 -9.80
N ASP A 218 -30.23 3.35 -10.33
CA ASP A 218 -30.74 4.27 -11.35
C ASP A 218 -30.96 5.68 -10.78
N GLU A 219 -31.46 5.79 -9.55
CA GLU A 219 -31.56 7.08 -8.85
C GLU A 219 -30.18 7.67 -8.59
N MET A 220 -29.20 6.85 -8.20
CA MET A 220 -27.81 7.30 -7.98
C MET A 220 -27.15 7.80 -9.27
N LEU A 221 -27.36 7.10 -10.39
CA LEU A 221 -26.83 7.51 -11.70
C LEU A 221 -27.55 8.74 -12.28
N SER A 222 -28.78 9.00 -11.83
CA SER A 222 -29.55 10.20 -12.19
C SER A 222 -29.20 11.42 -11.32
N ASP A 223 -28.66 11.21 -10.12
CA ASP A 223 -28.17 12.26 -9.23
C ASP A 223 -26.84 12.83 -9.77
N GLU A 224 -26.82 14.12 -10.11
CA GLU A 224 -25.67 14.75 -10.74
C GLU A 224 -24.40 14.70 -9.89
N THR A 225 -24.54 14.84 -8.57
CA THR A 225 -23.41 14.83 -7.64
C THR A 225 -22.84 13.43 -7.49
N ILE A 226 -23.71 12.44 -7.25
CA ILE A 226 -23.29 11.03 -7.13
C ILE A 226 -22.67 10.56 -8.44
N ARG A 227 -23.31 10.84 -9.58
CA ARG A 227 -22.76 10.50 -10.91
C ARG A 227 -21.40 11.16 -11.16
N ARG A 228 -21.19 12.40 -10.74
CA ARG A 228 -19.90 13.07 -10.95
C ARG A 228 -18.78 12.48 -10.10
N ILE A 229 -19.09 12.06 -8.86
CA ILE A 229 -18.08 11.67 -7.86
C ILE A 229 -17.86 10.15 -7.81
N ASN A 230 -18.94 9.38 -7.89
CA ASN A 230 -19.01 7.94 -7.59
C ASN A 230 -19.55 7.07 -8.73
N HIS A 231 -19.63 7.57 -9.97
CA HIS A 231 -20.22 6.80 -11.08
C HIS A 231 -19.61 5.42 -11.28
N ASP A 232 -18.29 5.30 -11.14
CA ASP A 232 -17.56 4.04 -11.20
C ASP A 232 -18.01 3.06 -10.11
N VAL A 233 -18.07 3.49 -8.84
CA VAL A 233 -18.51 2.64 -7.73
C VAL A 233 -19.97 2.24 -7.90
N VAL A 234 -20.84 3.16 -8.32
CA VAL A 234 -22.26 2.87 -8.59
C VAL A 234 -22.41 1.88 -9.75
N SER A 235 -21.60 2.02 -10.81
CA SER A 235 -21.60 1.09 -11.95
C SER A 235 -21.11 -0.29 -11.53
N MET A 236 -20.02 -0.38 -10.77
CA MET A 236 -19.49 -1.63 -10.21
C MET A 236 -20.55 -2.34 -9.36
N VAL A 237 -21.23 -1.62 -8.47
CA VAL A 237 -22.30 -2.21 -7.63
C VAL A 237 -23.48 -2.67 -8.49
N ARG A 238 -23.92 -1.87 -9.47
CA ARG A 238 -25.03 -2.25 -10.37
C ARG A 238 -24.73 -3.52 -11.18
N ASP A 239 -23.49 -3.66 -11.63
CA ASP A 239 -23.11 -4.73 -12.56
C ASP A 239 -22.78 -6.04 -11.80
N HIS A 240 -22.51 -5.98 -10.49
CA HIS A 240 -22.02 -7.12 -9.70
C HIS A 240 -22.79 -7.46 -8.40
N ALA A 241 -23.66 -6.59 -7.86
CA ALA A 241 -24.32 -6.79 -6.55
C ALA A 241 -25.84 -6.97 -6.62
#